data_AF-A0A8T4VA78-F1
#
_entry.id   AF-A0A8T4VA78-F1
#
_cell.length_a   1.000
_cell.length_b   1.000
_cell.length_c   1.000
_cell.angle_alpha   90.00
_cell.angle_beta   90.00
_cell.angle_gamma   90.00
#
_symmetry.space_group_name_H-M   'P 1'
#
loop_
_entity.id
_entity.type
_entity.pdbx_description
1 polymer ?
#
loop_
_entity_poly.entity_id
_entity_poly.type
_entity_poly.pdbx_seq_one_letter_code
_entity_poly.pdbx_strand_id
1 'polypeptide(L)'
;MLIGVVGKPSTGKSTFFKSCTLADVEIANYPFTTIHPNHAIGFVKIDCVDKDFNKQCNPRIGYCVNNKRFVAVDLLDVAGLVPGSHAGVGMGNKFLDDLRQADALIHVIDISGSTNEKGESVPALSYDPIKDVEFLEYELDMWYLGLIKKGWDKFVKQQGVEKKELNKAVAKQLSGLGVSEGLAESVLRNYNENLNSWNERDLIKFAKHLRRETKPIIIAANKIDVKGSEKNIERLKERFGDYIIIPCSAFAELALREFAKNNLIKYIPGENKFEITGNLNDKEKKILDYIKIEILDKYGGTGIQDVLNKAVFDLLKYIAIFPGGLNNLVDSQGRILPDCFLMKDGSTALDFAYKLHTDLGDSFIRAIDVKKKLTVGKEHKLKHRDVIEIVSGK
;
A
#
# COMPACT_ATOMS: atom_id res chain seq x y z
N MET A 1 4.38 -4.37 -6.66
CA MET A 1 3.59 -4.39 -5.42
C MET A 1 2.47 -3.42 -5.66
N LEU A 2 1.23 -3.86 -5.54
CA LEU A 2 0.05 -3.09 -5.93
C LEU A 2 -0.82 -2.81 -4.71
N ILE A 3 -1.16 -1.54 -4.47
CA ILE A 3 -2.05 -1.15 -3.38
C ILE A 3 -3.38 -0.70 -3.97
N GLY A 4 -4.47 -1.37 -3.59
CA GLY A 4 -5.82 -1.00 -4.01
C GLY A 4 -6.41 0.09 -3.12
N VAL A 5 -6.91 1.18 -3.70
CA VAL A 5 -7.63 2.22 -2.97
C VAL A 5 -9.13 1.97 -3.13
N VAL A 6 -9.81 1.71 -2.01
CA VAL A 6 -11.23 1.33 -1.95
C VAL A 6 -12.02 2.26 -1.05
N GLY A 7 -13.31 2.42 -1.34
CA GLY A 7 -14.23 3.20 -0.53
C GLY A 7 -15.56 3.36 -1.26
N LYS A 8 -16.60 3.74 -0.54
CA LYS A 8 -17.87 4.10 -1.17
C LYS A 8 -17.73 5.41 -1.98
N PRO A 9 -18.67 5.74 -2.87
CA PRO A 9 -18.70 7.04 -3.53
C PRO A 9 -18.68 8.20 -2.52
N SER A 10 -18.12 9.35 -2.91
CA SER A 10 -18.13 10.60 -2.12
C SER A 10 -17.34 10.60 -0.81
N THR A 11 -16.57 9.56 -0.47
CA THR A 11 -15.65 9.58 0.69
C THR A 11 -14.39 10.41 0.48
N GLY A 12 -14.14 10.86 -0.75
CA GLY A 12 -12.89 11.53 -1.15
C GLY A 12 -11.83 10.56 -1.70
N LYS A 13 -12.19 9.32 -2.02
CA LYS A 13 -11.32 8.31 -2.66
C LYS A 13 -10.55 8.85 -3.87
N SER A 14 -11.23 9.46 -4.84
CA SER A 14 -10.56 9.99 -6.04
C SER A 14 -9.64 11.18 -5.73
N THR A 15 -9.99 12.00 -4.73
CA THR A 15 -9.14 13.08 -4.24
C THR A 15 -7.89 12.51 -3.56
N PHE A 16 -8.05 11.48 -2.72
CA PHE A 16 -6.97 10.74 -2.08
C PHE A 16 -6.02 10.13 -3.13
N PHE A 17 -6.60 9.47 -4.13
CA PHE A 17 -5.83 8.86 -5.21
C PHE A 17 -4.99 9.90 -5.96
N LYS A 18 -5.60 11.02 -6.38
CA LYS A 18 -4.88 12.13 -7.02
C LYS A 18 -3.80 12.73 -6.12
N SER A 19 -4.09 12.91 -4.84
CA SER A 19 -3.13 13.46 -3.87
C SER A 19 -1.95 12.53 -3.61
N CYS A 20 -2.05 11.23 -3.91
CA CYS A 20 -0.94 10.29 -3.86
C CYS A 20 -0.06 10.36 -5.12
N THR A 21 -0.66 10.55 -6.30
CA THR A 21 0.01 10.36 -7.60
C THR A 21 0.64 11.60 -8.20
N LEU A 22 0.33 12.80 -7.69
CA LEU A 22 0.72 14.12 -8.22
C LEU A 22 2.25 14.43 -8.20
N ALA A 23 3.13 13.45 -8.40
CA ALA A 23 4.56 13.71 -8.48
C ALA A 23 4.95 14.17 -9.89
N ASP A 24 5.83 15.16 -9.96
CA ASP A 24 6.40 15.73 -11.18
C ASP A 24 7.46 14.82 -11.81
N VAL A 25 7.11 13.58 -12.16
CA VAL A 25 8.05 12.71 -12.88
C VAL A 25 7.44 12.33 -14.21
N GLU A 26 8.08 12.80 -15.29
CA GLU A 26 7.84 12.32 -16.65
C GLU A 26 7.80 10.80 -16.63
N ILE A 27 6.65 10.23 -16.98
CA ILE A 27 6.40 8.79 -17.03
C ILE A 27 7.07 8.27 -18.30
N ALA A 28 8.40 8.27 -18.32
CA ALA A 28 9.20 7.68 -19.39
C ALA A 28 9.79 6.36 -18.89
N ASN A 29 9.31 5.27 -19.47
CA ASN A 29 9.88 3.91 -19.43
C ASN A 29 9.87 3.20 -18.08
N TYR A 30 8.70 3.07 -17.44
CA TYR A 30 8.49 1.96 -16.50
C TYR A 30 8.08 0.72 -17.32
N PRO A 31 8.83 -0.41 -17.26
CA PRO A 31 8.37 -1.64 -17.89
C PRO A 31 7.05 -2.05 -17.21
N PHE A 32 6.05 -2.49 -17.99
CA PHE A 32 4.72 -2.94 -17.55
C PHE A 32 3.58 -1.91 -17.42
N THR A 33 3.63 -0.74 -18.05
CA THR A 33 2.42 0.10 -18.18
C THR A 33 1.41 -0.56 -19.14
N THR A 34 0.61 -1.48 -18.62
CA THR A 34 -0.64 -1.88 -19.24
C THR A 34 -1.62 -0.74 -18.94
N ILE A 35 -2.14 -0.09 -19.99
CA ILE A 35 -3.02 1.09 -19.89
C ILE A 35 -4.38 0.65 -19.34
N HIS A 36 -4.47 0.48 -18.02
CA HIS A 36 -5.74 0.46 -17.31
C HIS A 36 -5.96 1.88 -16.74
N PRO A 37 -7.11 2.54 -17.04
CA PRO A 37 -7.34 3.94 -16.68
C PRO A 37 -7.33 4.23 -15.16
N ASN A 38 -7.29 3.19 -14.34
CA ASN A 38 -7.31 3.27 -12.88
C ASN A 38 -5.96 2.93 -12.22
N HIS A 39 -4.88 2.73 -12.99
CA HIS A 39 -3.55 2.44 -12.44
C HIS A 39 -2.67 3.69 -12.43
N ALA A 40 -1.99 3.96 -11.31
CA ALA A 40 -1.09 5.10 -11.20
C ALA A 40 0.09 4.80 -10.26
N ILE A 41 1.12 5.64 -10.32
CA ILE A 41 2.30 5.53 -9.47
C ILE A 41 2.14 6.50 -8.29
N GLY A 42 2.15 5.95 -7.07
CA GLY A 42 2.30 6.71 -5.83
C GLY A 42 3.76 6.68 -5.36
N PHE A 43 4.05 7.42 -4.28
CA PHE A 43 5.40 7.45 -3.71
C PHE A 43 5.36 7.27 -2.20
N VAL A 44 6.19 6.35 -1.69
CA VAL A 44 6.46 6.22 -0.26
C VAL A 44 7.72 6.98 0.11
N LYS A 45 7.69 7.65 1.26
CA LYS A 45 8.76 8.50 1.77
C LYS A 45 9.61 7.72 2.76
N ILE A 46 10.93 7.66 2.51
CA ILE A 46 11.93 7.09 3.43
C ILE A 46 13.05 8.09 3.67
N ASP A 47 13.77 7.93 4.77
CA ASP A 47 15.04 8.61 4.96
C ASP A 47 16.07 8.08 3.96
N CYS A 48 16.61 8.97 3.13
CA CYS A 48 17.60 8.60 2.15
C CYS A 48 18.91 8.20 2.86
N VAL A 49 19.69 7.35 2.20
CA VAL A 49 21.02 6.94 2.66
C VAL A 49 22.11 7.90 2.18
N ASP A 50 21.78 8.89 1.35
CA ASP A 50 22.72 9.87 0.79
C ASP A 50 23.44 10.69 1.86
N LYS A 51 22.73 11.05 2.93
CA LYS A 51 23.29 11.66 4.15
C LYS A 51 24.36 10.80 4.81
N ASP A 52 24.23 9.47 4.76
CA ASP A 52 25.22 8.55 5.35
C ASP A 52 26.55 8.56 4.57
N PHE A 53 26.53 9.02 3.30
CA PHE A 53 27.70 9.08 2.42
C PHE A 53 28.13 10.51 2.05
N ASN A 54 27.50 11.54 2.62
CA ASN A 54 27.72 12.95 2.26
C ASN A 54 27.63 13.21 0.74
N LYS A 55 26.66 12.58 0.07
CA LYS A 55 26.38 12.80 -1.35
C LYS A 55 24.95 13.30 -1.52
N GLN A 56 24.64 13.85 -2.70
CA GLN A 56 23.28 14.19 -3.08
C GLN A 56 22.71 13.10 -3.98
N CYS A 57 21.62 12.46 -3.55
CA CYS A 57 20.97 11.42 -4.33
C CYS A 57 20.34 11.99 -5.61
N ASN A 58 20.54 11.30 -6.74
CA ASN A 58 19.87 11.60 -8.00
C ASN A 58 19.16 10.35 -8.54
N PRO A 59 17.95 10.03 -8.05
CA PRO A 59 17.13 8.92 -8.51
C PRO A 59 17.02 8.79 -10.02
N ARG A 60 16.97 7.55 -10.52
CA ARG A 60 16.39 7.27 -11.85
C ARG A 60 14.86 7.29 -11.81
N ILE A 61 14.27 6.73 -10.76
CA ILE A 61 12.82 6.66 -10.55
C ILE A 61 12.48 7.34 -9.22
N GLY A 62 11.45 8.18 -9.25
CA GLY A 62 11.04 9.02 -8.12
C GLY A 62 11.95 10.23 -7.94
N TYR A 63 12.05 10.73 -6.72
CA TYR A 63 12.80 11.94 -6.40
C TYR A 63 13.42 11.88 -4.99
N CYS A 64 14.45 12.68 -4.75
CA CYS A 64 15.03 12.87 -3.42
C CYS A 64 15.05 14.36 -3.10
N VAL A 65 14.41 14.76 -2.00
CA VAL A 65 14.34 16.15 -1.54
C VAL A 65 14.68 16.18 -0.06
N ASN A 66 15.62 17.05 0.34
CA ASN A 66 16.04 17.21 1.74
C ASN A 66 16.40 15.89 2.45
N ASN A 67 17.13 15.01 1.77
CA ASN A 67 17.50 13.66 2.24
C ASN A 67 16.28 12.74 2.51
N LYS A 68 15.13 13.04 1.92
CA LYS A 68 13.95 12.17 1.90
C LYS A 68 13.81 11.58 0.49
N ARG A 69 13.92 10.25 0.39
CA ARG A 69 13.76 9.52 -0.87
C ARG A 69 12.29 9.11 -1.04
N PHE A 70 11.75 9.41 -2.20
CA PHE A 70 10.40 9.04 -2.61
C PHE A 70 10.49 7.85 -3.57
N VAL A 71 10.09 6.68 -3.10
CA VAL A 71 10.18 5.41 -3.84
C VAL A 71 8.82 5.09 -4.46
N ALA A 72 8.81 4.79 -5.76
CA ALA A 72 7.59 4.50 -6.50
C ALA A 72 6.89 3.23 -5.99
N VAL A 73 5.55 3.29 -5.92
CA VAL A 73 4.66 2.16 -5.62
C VAL A 73 3.47 2.18 -6.56
N ASP A 74 2.98 1.00 -6.94
CA ASP A 74 1.83 0.91 -7.83
C ASP A 74 0.53 1.07 -7.02
N LEU A 75 -0.34 1.95 -7.49
CA LEU A 75 -1.65 2.21 -6.91
C LEU A 75 -2.74 1.87 -7.93
N LEU A 76 -3.81 1.27 -7.45
CA LEU A 76 -5.00 0.96 -8.23
C LEU A 76 -6.22 1.66 -7.62
N ASP A 77 -6.87 2.53 -8.38
CA ASP A 77 -8.13 3.14 -7.98
C ASP A 77 -9.29 2.16 -8.24
N VAL A 78 -9.83 1.57 -7.19
CA VAL A 78 -10.98 0.66 -7.34
C VAL A 78 -12.25 1.49 -7.28
N ALA A 79 -13.18 1.24 -8.21
CA ALA A 79 -14.42 2.01 -8.28
C ALA A 79 -15.22 1.90 -6.97
N GLY A 80 -16.11 2.88 -6.76
CA GLY A 80 -16.89 2.97 -5.53
C GLY A 80 -17.71 1.69 -5.27
N LEU A 81 -17.45 1.02 -4.15
CA LEU A 81 -18.20 -0.16 -3.74
C LEU A 81 -19.54 0.27 -3.15
N VAL A 82 -20.62 -0.41 -3.57
CA VAL A 82 -21.97 -0.23 -3.05
C VAL A 82 -22.51 -1.56 -2.51
N PRO A 83 -23.47 -1.54 -1.57
CA PRO A 83 -24.02 -2.75 -1.00
C PRO A 83 -24.53 -3.77 -2.01
N GLY A 84 -24.16 -5.05 -1.82
CA GLY A 84 -24.54 -6.17 -2.69
C GLY A 84 -23.60 -6.43 -3.86
N SER A 85 -22.43 -5.80 -3.91
CA SER A 85 -21.44 -5.96 -4.97
C SER A 85 -20.95 -7.41 -5.11
N HIS A 86 -20.76 -8.12 -3.99
CA HIS A 86 -20.35 -9.55 -3.96
C HIS A 86 -21.39 -10.51 -4.57
N ALA A 87 -22.67 -10.15 -4.53
CA ALA A 87 -23.77 -10.95 -5.08
C ALA A 87 -23.93 -10.77 -6.60
N GLY A 88 -23.08 -9.96 -7.23
CA GLY A 88 -23.14 -9.67 -8.67
C GLY A 88 -24.19 -8.62 -9.06
N VAL A 89 -24.68 -7.83 -8.10
CA VAL A 89 -25.52 -6.68 -8.40
C VAL A 89 -24.64 -5.57 -8.99
N GLY A 90 -24.90 -5.20 -10.25
CA GLY A 90 -24.18 -4.15 -10.97
C GLY A 90 -22.76 -4.54 -11.43
N MET A 91 -21.87 -3.56 -11.58
CA MET A 91 -20.47 -3.78 -12.00
C MET A 91 -19.54 -4.25 -10.86
N GLY A 92 -20.07 -4.45 -9.65
CA GLY A 92 -19.35 -4.80 -8.42
C GLY A 92 -18.37 -5.96 -8.54
N ASN A 93 -18.78 -7.05 -9.20
CA ASN A 93 -17.94 -8.23 -9.38
C ASN A 93 -16.67 -7.97 -10.20
N LYS A 94 -16.72 -7.08 -11.20
CA LYS A 94 -15.52 -6.71 -11.98
C LYS A 94 -14.53 -5.93 -11.11
N PHE A 95 -15.02 -5.08 -10.22
CA PHE A 95 -14.17 -4.32 -9.29
C PHE A 95 -13.55 -5.20 -8.21
N LEU A 96 -14.28 -6.19 -7.72
CA LEU A 96 -13.72 -7.18 -6.80
C LEU A 96 -12.63 -8.02 -7.49
N ASP A 97 -12.80 -8.33 -8.78
CA ASP A 97 -11.75 -9.01 -9.55
C ASP A 97 -10.50 -8.13 -9.73
N ASP A 98 -10.63 -6.81 -9.84
CA ASP A 98 -9.47 -5.90 -9.86
C ASP A 98 -8.70 -5.94 -8.51
N LEU A 99 -9.41 -6.10 -7.38
CA LEU A 99 -8.80 -6.25 -6.05
C LEU A 99 -7.99 -7.54 -5.90
N ARG A 100 -8.21 -8.53 -6.77
CA ARG A 100 -7.47 -9.79 -6.74
C ARG A 100 -5.95 -9.57 -6.84
N GLN A 101 -5.52 -8.59 -7.64
CA GLN A 101 -4.12 -8.28 -7.90
C GLN A 101 -3.46 -7.43 -6.80
N ALA A 102 -4.25 -6.80 -5.92
CA ALA A 102 -3.72 -5.94 -4.88
C ALA A 102 -3.05 -6.76 -3.77
N ASP A 103 -1.91 -6.29 -3.27
CA ASP A 103 -1.20 -6.86 -2.12
C ASP A 103 -1.79 -6.35 -0.79
N ALA A 104 -2.30 -5.11 -0.77
CA ALA A 104 -2.98 -4.49 0.38
C ALA A 104 -4.06 -3.52 -0.10
N LEU A 105 -4.98 -3.16 0.81
CA LEU A 105 -6.06 -2.22 0.54
C LEU A 105 -5.97 -0.99 1.44
N ILE A 106 -6.11 0.20 0.85
CA ILE A 106 -6.37 1.45 1.56
C ILE A 106 -7.88 1.70 1.52
N HIS A 107 -8.55 1.56 2.65
CA HIS A 107 -9.96 1.87 2.78
C HIS A 107 -10.17 3.34 3.16
N VAL A 108 -10.56 4.15 2.18
CA VAL A 108 -10.90 5.56 2.36
C VAL A 108 -12.35 5.69 2.84
N ILE A 109 -12.51 6.09 4.10
CA ILE A 109 -13.82 6.32 4.73
C ILE A 109 -14.05 7.81 4.97
N ASP A 110 -15.31 8.22 5.01
CA ASP A 110 -15.70 9.57 5.39
C ASP A 110 -15.93 9.64 6.90
N ILE A 111 -14.92 10.11 7.64
CA ILE A 111 -14.99 10.15 9.10
C ILE A 111 -15.91 11.25 9.62
N SER A 112 -16.24 12.23 8.77
CA SER A 112 -17.14 13.32 9.10
C SER A 112 -18.61 12.87 9.21
N GLY A 113 -18.94 11.67 8.72
CA GLY A 113 -20.33 11.18 8.71
C GLY A 113 -21.26 12.02 7.84
N SER A 114 -20.73 12.73 6.84
CA SER A 114 -21.48 13.57 5.90
C SER A 114 -21.93 12.83 4.64
N THR A 115 -21.69 11.52 4.55
CA THR A 115 -22.14 10.67 3.44
C THR A 115 -22.76 9.37 3.95
N ASN A 116 -23.92 8.99 3.40
CA ASN A 116 -24.63 7.74 3.76
C ASN A 116 -24.02 6.50 3.06
N GLU A 117 -24.61 5.30 3.22
CA GLU A 117 -24.08 4.06 2.63
C GLU A 117 -23.99 4.06 1.08
N LYS A 118 -24.79 4.91 0.41
CA LYS A 118 -24.79 5.05 -1.06
C LYS A 118 -23.83 6.14 -1.55
N GLY A 119 -23.21 6.89 -0.64
CA GLY A 119 -22.38 8.05 -0.97
C GLY A 119 -23.18 9.32 -1.27
N GLU A 120 -24.45 9.38 -0.86
CA GLU A 120 -25.26 10.59 -0.93
C GLU A 120 -24.93 11.52 0.24
N SER A 121 -24.91 12.83 -0.01
CA SER A 121 -24.62 13.83 1.01
C SER A 121 -25.73 13.89 2.07
N VAL A 122 -25.34 13.80 3.33
CA VAL A 122 -26.20 13.96 4.51
C VAL A 122 -25.59 15.00 5.45
N PRO A 123 -26.34 15.55 6.41
CA PRO A 123 -25.77 16.47 7.40
C PRO A 123 -24.53 15.87 8.07
N ALA A 124 -23.50 16.68 8.30
CA ALA A 124 -22.28 16.22 8.96
C ALA A 124 -22.61 15.59 10.32
N LEU A 125 -21.88 14.51 10.67
CA LEU A 125 -22.03 13.72 11.89
C LEU A 125 -23.35 12.93 12.00
N SER A 126 -24.18 12.89 10.95
CA SER A 126 -25.46 12.16 10.98
C SER A 126 -25.33 10.67 10.66
N TYR A 127 -24.33 10.29 9.84
CA TYR A 127 -24.05 8.90 9.50
C TYR A 127 -22.89 8.35 10.33
N ASP A 128 -22.96 7.06 10.68
CA ASP A 128 -21.92 6.39 11.47
C ASP A 128 -20.85 5.76 10.57
N PRO A 129 -19.61 6.30 10.51
CA PRO A 129 -18.55 5.82 9.61
C PRO A 129 -18.11 4.38 9.91
N ILE A 130 -18.38 3.87 11.11
CA ILE A 130 -18.13 2.47 11.47
C ILE A 130 -18.81 1.52 10.49
N LYS A 131 -20.03 1.85 10.04
CA LYS A 131 -20.80 1.02 9.12
C LYS A 131 -20.08 0.82 7.79
N ASP A 132 -19.27 1.79 7.35
CA ASP A 132 -18.54 1.69 6.08
C ASP A 132 -17.44 0.61 6.16
N VAL A 133 -16.77 0.51 7.32
CA VAL A 133 -15.72 -0.50 7.55
C VAL A 133 -16.33 -1.90 7.63
N GLU A 134 -17.41 -2.06 8.41
CA GLU A 134 -18.12 -3.34 8.52
C GLU A 134 -18.68 -3.80 7.18
N PHE A 135 -19.20 -2.84 6.40
CA PHE A 135 -19.70 -3.07 5.07
C PHE A 135 -18.60 -3.63 4.15
N LEU A 136 -17.43 -2.98 4.08
CA LEU A 136 -16.34 -3.45 3.23
C LEU A 136 -15.84 -4.83 3.67
N GLU A 137 -15.67 -5.05 4.98
CA GLU A 137 -15.25 -6.36 5.50
C GLU A 137 -16.23 -7.46 5.09
N TYR A 138 -17.54 -7.21 5.25
CA TYR A 138 -18.57 -8.17 4.90
C TYR A 138 -18.56 -8.50 3.39
N GLU A 139 -18.50 -7.49 2.52
CA GLU A 139 -18.46 -7.69 1.07
C GLU A 139 -17.23 -8.50 0.64
N LEU A 140 -16.05 -8.18 1.17
CA LEU A 140 -14.83 -8.91 0.87
C LEU A 140 -14.91 -10.36 1.39
N ASP A 141 -15.38 -10.57 2.62
CA ASP A 141 -15.53 -11.90 3.21
C ASP A 141 -16.47 -12.78 2.37
N MET A 142 -17.60 -12.22 1.94
CA MET A 142 -18.57 -12.94 1.10
C MET A 142 -18.06 -13.18 -0.31
N TRP A 143 -17.29 -12.25 -0.88
CA TRP A 143 -16.63 -12.45 -2.17
C TRP A 143 -15.60 -13.59 -2.10
N TYR A 144 -14.75 -13.62 -1.07
CA TYR A 144 -13.82 -14.73 -0.83
C TYR A 144 -14.54 -16.06 -0.68
N LEU A 145 -15.63 -16.10 0.11
CA LEU A 145 -16.46 -17.29 0.24
C LEU A 145 -17.00 -17.76 -1.12
N GLY A 146 -17.48 -16.83 -1.94
CA GLY A 146 -17.98 -17.13 -3.29
C GLY A 146 -16.89 -17.70 -4.20
N LEU A 147 -15.66 -17.17 -4.13
CA LEU A 147 -14.51 -17.69 -4.87
C LEU A 147 -14.09 -19.08 -4.41
N ILE A 148 -14.05 -19.33 -3.10
CA ILE A 148 -13.68 -20.63 -2.54
C ILE A 148 -14.74 -21.67 -2.89
N LYS A 149 -16.02 -21.35 -2.70
CA LYS A 149 -17.15 -22.24 -3.07
C LYS A 149 -17.13 -22.61 -4.56
N LYS A 150 -16.72 -21.68 -5.44
CA LYS A 150 -16.53 -21.95 -6.87
C LYS A 150 -15.37 -22.95 -7.07
N GLY A 151 -15.73 -24.22 -7.16
CA GLY A 151 -14.78 -25.31 -7.40
C GLY A 151 -14.35 -26.08 -6.15
N TRP A 152 -14.89 -25.75 -4.97
CA TRP A 152 -14.60 -26.47 -3.72
C TRP A 152 -14.92 -27.96 -3.82
N ASP A 153 -16.13 -28.31 -4.29
CA ASP A 153 -16.55 -29.72 -4.35
C ASP A 153 -15.65 -30.57 -5.26
N LYS A 154 -15.19 -29.99 -6.37
CA LYS A 154 -14.25 -30.65 -7.29
C LYS A 154 -12.87 -30.79 -6.64
N PHE A 155 -12.42 -29.74 -5.96
CA PHE A 155 -11.15 -29.72 -5.25
C PHE A 155 -11.10 -30.78 -4.14
N VAL A 156 -12.12 -30.85 -3.29
CA VAL A 156 -12.21 -31.82 -2.19
C VAL A 156 -12.19 -33.26 -2.71
N LYS A 157 -12.96 -33.55 -3.78
CA LYS A 157 -12.95 -34.88 -4.42
C LYS A 157 -11.56 -35.25 -4.97
N GLN A 158 -10.87 -34.31 -5.60
CA GLN A 158 -9.52 -34.55 -6.14
C GLN A 158 -8.49 -34.78 -5.03
N GLN A 159 -8.54 -34.01 -3.93
CA GLN A 159 -7.65 -34.20 -2.79
C GLN A 159 -7.80 -35.58 -2.14
N GLY A 160 -9.03 -36.09 -2.02
CA GLY A 160 -9.29 -37.43 -1.49
C GLY A 160 -8.66 -38.56 -2.32
N VAL A 161 -8.47 -38.35 -3.63
CA VAL A 161 -7.91 -39.34 -4.56
C VAL A 161 -6.39 -39.21 -4.71
N GLU A 162 -5.88 -37.99 -4.89
CA GLU A 162 -4.47 -37.76 -5.20
C GLU A 162 -3.54 -37.79 -3.99
N LYS A 163 -4.06 -37.62 -2.76
CA LYS A 163 -3.28 -37.54 -1.49
C LYS A 163 -2.04 -36.63 -1.58
N LYS A 164 -2.12 -35.55 -2.37
CA LYS A 164 -1.07 -34.53 -2.43
C LYS A 164 -1.05 -33.75 -1.11
N GLU A 165 0.09 -33.14 -0.80
CA GLU A 165 0.18 -32.27 0.37
C GLU A 165 -0.85 -31.13 0.25
N LEU A 166 -1.71 -31.02 1.28
CA LEU A 166 -2.88 -30.16 1.27
C LEU A 166 -2.53 -28.68 1.08
N ASN A 167 -1.43 -28.24 1.68
CA ASN A 167 -0.89 -26.88 1.54
C ASN A 167 -0.56 -26.53 0.07
N LYS A 168 0.13 -27.41 -0.67
CA LYS A 168 0.46 -27.20 -2.08
C LYS A 168 -0.78 -27.14 -2.96
N ALA A 169 -1.75 -28.00 -2.68
CA ALA A 169 -3.00 -28.02 -3.40
C ALA A 169 -3.82 -26.74 -3.20
N VAL A 170 -3.94 -26.26 -1.95
CA VAL A 170 -4.63 -25.01 -1.63
C VAL A 170 -3.91 -23.81 -2.23
N ALA A 171 -2.58 -23.74 -2.11
CA ALA A 171 -1.79 -22.68 -2.73
C ALA A 171 -1.98 -22.64 -4.25
N LYS A 172 -2.01 -23.79 -4.92
CA LYS A 172 -2.26 -23.86 -6.36
C LYS A 172 -3.66 -23.36 -6.73
N GLN A 173 -4.69 -23.83 -6.01
CA GLN A 173 -6.09 -23.48 -6.28
C GLN A 173 -6.36 -21.99 -6.04
N LEU A 174 -5.75 -21.41 -5.02
CA LEU A 174 -5.96 -20.01 -4.60
C LEU A 174 -4.79 -19.10 -4.98
N SER A 175 -3.92 -19.55 -5.89
CA SER A 175 -2.76 -18.80 -6.38
C SER A 175 -3.17 -17.45 -6.98
N GLY A 176 -4.34 -17.41 -7.62
CA GLY A 176 -4.93 -16.17 -8.14
C GLY A 176 -5.19 -15.11 -7.08
N LEU A 177 -5.32 -15.46 -5.79
CA LEU A 177 -5.49 -14.51 -4.68
C LEU A 177 -4.17 -14.10 -4.01
N GLY A 178 -3.03 -14.58 -4.53
CA GLY A 178 -1.70 -14.36 -3.97
C GLY A 178 -1.32 -15.33 -2.85
N VAL A 179 -1.97 -16.50 -2.78
CA VAL A 179 -1.68 -17.51 -1.75
C VAL A 179 -0.42 -18.29 -2.08
N SER A 180 0.61 -18.18 -1.24
CA SER A 180 1.84 -18.99 -1.32
C SER A 180 1.71 -20.31 -0.54
N GLU A 181 2.61 -21.26 -0.78
CA GLU A 181 2.63 -22.53 -0.04
C GLU A 181 2.79 -22.32 1.47
N GLY A 182 3.70 -21.42 1.88
CA GLY A 182 3.92 -21.09 3.29
C GLY A 182 2.70 -20.41 3.94
N LEU A 183 1.97 -19.58 3.19
CA LEU A 183 0.73 -18.99 3.69
C LEU A 183 -0.40 -20.03 3.80
N ALA A 184 -0.52 -20.91 2.81
CA ALA A 184 -1.49 -22.00 2.87
C ALA A 184 -1.22 -22.89 4.09
N GLU A 185 0.05 -23.22 4.35
CA GLU A 185 0.45 -23.99 5.53
C GLU A 185 0.08 -23.25 6.83
N SER A 186 0.43 -21.97 6.98
CA SER A 186 0.16 -21.22 8.21
C SER A 186 -1.34 -21.08 8.48
N VAL A 187 -2.15 -20.84 7.45
CA VAL A 187 -3.60 -20.73 7.58
C VAL A 187 -4.20 -22.09 7.95
N LEU A 188 -3.83 -23.16 7.23
CA LEU A 188 -4.40 -24.51 7.41
C LEU A 188 -4.10 -25.14 8.78
N ARG A 189 -3.00 -24.76 9.46
CA ARG A 189 -2.70 -25.22 10.82
C ARG A 189 -3.82 -24.98 11.83
N ASN A 190 -4.69 -24.00 11.58
CA ASN A 190 -5.82 -23.65 12.44
C ASN A 190 -7.13 -24.36 12.07
N TYR A 191 -7.11 -25.23 11.07
CA TYR A 191 -8.31 -25.90 10.54
C TYR A 191 -8.11 -27.42 10.46
N ASN A 192 -9.23 -28.14 10.33
CA ASN A 192 -9.20 -29.59 10.17
C ASN A 192 -8.64 -29.95 8.79
N GLU A 193 -7.67 -30.87 8.75
CA GLU A 193 -7.09 -31.38 7.49
C GLU A 193 -8.13 -32.10 6.61
N ASN A 194 -9.17 -32.68 7.22
CA ASN A 194 -10.23 -33.32 6.47
C ASN A 194 -11.23 -32.29 5.92
N LEU A 195 -10.99 -31.83 4.69
CA LEU A 195 -11.85 -30.87 4.01
C LEU A 195 -13.31 -31.34 3.85
N ASN A 196 -13.59 -32.65 3.85
CA ASN A 196 -14.96 -33.16 3.74
C ASN A 196 -15.81 -32.86 4.98
N SER A 197 -15.19 -32.59 6.13
CA SER A 197 -15.93 -32.26 7.35
C SER A 197 -16.28 -30.78 7.45
N TRP A 198 -15.80 -29.95 6.51
CA TRP A 198 -16.01 -28.51 6.58
C TRP A 198 -17.45 -28.17 6.20
N ASN A 199 -18.14 -27.52 7.12
CA ASN A 199 -19.45 -26.94 6.83
C ASN A 199 -19.31 -25.50 6.32
N GLU A 200 -20.44 -24.86 6.01
CA GLU A 200 -20.46 -23.48 5.53
C GLU A 200 -19.83 -22.48 6.51
N ARG A 201 -19.96 -22.69 7.82
CA ARG A 201 -19.34 -21.81 8.83
C ARG A 201 -17.83 -21.93 8.81
N ASP A 202 -17.30 -23.12 8.59
CA ASP A 202 -15.86 -23.36 8.48
C ASP A 202 -15.29 -22.69 7.23
N LEU A 203 -16.01 -22.79 6.10
CA LEU A 203 -15.65 -22.08 4.87
C LEU A 203 -15.67 -20.57 5.04
N ILE A 204 -16.65 -20.01 5.75
CA ILE A 204 -16.69 -18.58 6.07
C ILE A 204 -15.47 -18.20 6.91
N LYS A 205 -15.17 -18.93 7.99
CA LYS A 205 -13.99 -18.65 8.83
C LYS A 205 -12.69 -18.70 8.02
N PHE A 206 -12.55 -19.71 7.17
CA PHE A 206 -11.39 -19.85 6.29
C PHE A 206 -11.28 -18.69 5.30
N ALA A 207 -12.39 -18.31 4.65
CA ALA A 207 -12.45 -17.16 3.75
C ALA A 207 -12.01 -15.86 4.45
N LYS A 208 -12.51 -15.61 5.67
CA LYS A 208 -12.14 -14.43 6.48
C LYS A 208 -10.66 -14.42 6.82
N HIS A 209 -10.13 -15.55 7.29
CA HIS A 209 -8.72 -15.67 7.64
C HIS A 209 -7.84 -15.45 6.41
N LEU A 210 -8.16 -16.10 5.29
CA LEU A 210 -7.41 -15.94 4.06
C LEU A 210 -7.42 -14.49 3.56
N ARG A 211 -8.58 -13.82 3.61
CA ARG A 211 -8.71 -12.41 3.22
C ARG A 211 -7.85 -11.51 4.11
N ARG A 212 -7.81 -11.72 5.43
CA ARG A 212 -6.96 -10.93 6.35
C ARG A 212 -5.47 -11.03 6.01
N GLU A 213 -5.00 -12.22 5.64
CA GLU A 213 -3.60 -12.44 5.31
C GLU A 213 -3.22 -11.96 3.90
N THR A 214 -4.12 -12.18 2.92
CA THR A 214 -3.85 -11.87 1.51
C THR A 214 -4.21 -10.47 1.08
N LYS A 215 -5.11 -9.80 1.82
CA LYS A 215 -5.60 -8.44 1.54
C LYS A 215 -5.70 -7.67 2.88
N PRO A 216 -4.57 -7.47 3.57
CA PRO A 216 -4.56 -6.61 4.75
C PRO A 216 -5.05 -5.21 4.38
N ILE A 217 -5.78 -4.57 5.30
CA ILE A 217 -6.44 -3.29 5.07
C ILE A 217 -5.88 -2.25 6.04
N ILE A 218 -5.57 -1.06 5.53
CA ILE A 218 -5.34 0.16 6.31
C ILE A 218 -6.53 1.11 6.10
N ILE A 219 -6.98 1.77 7.15
CA ILE A 219 -8.12 2.68 7.09
C ILE A 219 -7.61 4.12 7.01
N ALA A 220 -7.92 4.79 5.91
CA ALA A 220 -7.73 6.22 5.72
C ALA A 220 -9.01 6.96 6.14
N ALA A 221 -9.02 7.46 7.38
CA ALA A 221 -10.13 8.21 7.95
C ALA A 221 -10.13 9.63 7.39
N ASN A 222 -10.73 9.81 6.21
CA ASN A 222 -10.67 11.04 5.43
C ASN A 222 -11.72 12.07 5.86
N LYS A 223 -11.49 13.34 5.52
CA LYS A 223 -12.31 14.52 5.86
C LYS A 223 -12.21 14.96 7.33
N ILE A 224 -11.02 14.83 7.92
CA ILE A 224 -10.73 15.32 9.27
C ILE A 224 -10.87 16.83 9.44
N ASP A 225 -10.90 17.57 8.33
CA ASP A 225 -11.16 19.00 8.23
C ASP A 225 -12.59 19.39 8.67
N VAL A 226 -13.52 18.44 8.73
CA VAL A 226 -14.88 18.69 9.24
C VAL A 226 -14.93 18.60 10.77
N LYS A 227 -15.50 19.62 11.41
CA LYS A 227 -15.64 19.69 12.88
C LYS A 227 -16.44 18.50 13.43
N GLY A 228 -15.97 17.92 14.53
CA GLY A 228 -16.59 16.77 15.20
C GLY A 228 -16.08 15.41 14.74
N SER A 229 -15.28 15.37 13.68
CA SER A 229 -14.62 14.15 13.16
C SER A 229 -13.79 13.41 14.20
N GLU A 230 -13.15 14.12 15.13
CA GLU A 230 -12.31 13.57 16.21
C GLU A 230 -13.03 12.50 17.02
N LYS A 231 -14.30 12.73 17.39
CA LYS A 231 -15.11 11.76 18.14
C LYS A 231 -15.34 10.46 17.36
N ASN A 232 -15.53 10.56 16.05
CA ASN A 232 -15.70 9.39 15.20
C ASN A 232 -14.40 8.62 15.04
N ILE A 233 -13.24 9.30 15.01
CA ILE A 233 -11.93 8.66 14.99
C ILE A 233 -11.72 7.82 16.26
N GLU A 234 -12.04 8.38 17.43
CA GLU A 234 -11.95 7.67 18.72
C GLU A 234 -12.81 6.41 18.73
N ARG A 235 -14.10 6.54 18.37
CA ARG A 235 -15.02 5.41 18.24
C ARG A 235 -14.52 4.34 17.28
N LEU A 236 -13.89 4.74 16.17
CA LEU A 236 -13.34 3.81 15.19
C LEU A 236 -12.15 3.04 15.76
N LYS A 237 -11.25 3.72 16.48
CA LYS A 237 -10.09 3.09 17.13
C LYS A 237 -10.51 2.12 18.24
N GLU A 238 -11.56 2.45 18.99
CA GLU A 238 -12.11 1.55 20.02
C GLU A 238 -12.70 0.26 19.43
N ARG A 239 -13.45 0.36 18.33
CA ARG A 239 -14.11 -0.80 17.70
C ARG A 239 -13.17 -1.63 16.82
N PHE A 240 -12.22 -0.99 16.16
CA PHE A 240 -11.31 -1.61 15.18
C PHE A 240 -9.85 -1.46 15.62
N GLY A 241 -9.55 -1.74 16.88
CA GLY A 241 -8.21 -1.58 17.45
C GLY A 241 -7.11 -2.38 16.76
N ASP A 242 -7.47 -3.45 16.05
CA ASP A 242 -6.54 -4.27 15.26
C ASP A 242 -6.14 -3.61 13.93
N TYR A 243 -6.91 -2.63 13.45
CA TYR A 243 -6.65 -1.94 12.20
C TYR A 243 -5.74 -0.73 12.39
N ILE A 244 -4.84 -0.53 11.43
CA ILE A 244 -4.11 0.73 11.32
C ILE A 244 -5.09 1.79 10.79
N ILE A 245 -5.45 2.76 11.64
CA ILE A 245 -6.36 3.85 11.31
C ILE A 245 -5.57 5.15 11.29
N ILE A 246 -5.56 5.82 10.15
CA ILE A 246 -4.85 7.09 9.97
C ILE A 246 -5.85 8.20 9.64
N PRO A 247 -5.97 9.23 10.51
CA PRO A 247 -6.72 10.43 10.18
C PRO A 247 -6.05 11.15 9.01
N CYS A 248 -6.81 11.52 7.98
CA CYS A 248 -6.26 12.23 6.83
C CYS A 248 -7.21 13.27 6.23
N SER A 249 -6.65 14.25 5.52
CA SER A 249 -7.40 15.16 4.65
C SER A 249 -6.82 15.14 3.25
N ALA A 250 -7.48 14.42 2.35
CA ALA A 250 -7.13 14.37 0.93
C ALA A 250 -7.29 15.74 0.26
N PHE A 251 -8.25 16.55 0.71
CA PHE A 251 -8.43 17.93 0.23
C PHE A 251 -7.19 18.78 0.52
N ALA A 252 -6.68 18.73 1.76
CA ALA A 252 -5.53 19.51 2.16
C ALA A 252 -4.26 19.09 1.44
N GLU A 253 -4.00 17.78 1.32
CA GLU A 253 -2.82 17.28 0.60
C GLU A 253 -2.88 17.68 -0.88
N LEU A 254 -4.04 17.51 -1.52
CA LEU A 254 -4.21 17.90 -2.92
C LEU A 254 -3.93 19.39 -3.11
N ALA A 255 -4.52 20.25 -2.27
CA ALA A 255 -4.31 21.69 -2.34
C ALA A 255 -2.83 22.07 -2.15
N LEU A 256 -2.16 21.54 -1.12
CA LEU A 256 -0.74 21.80 -0.87
C LEU A 256 0.14 21.37 -2.04
N ARG A 257 -0.14 20.20 -2.64
CA ARG A 257 0.61 19.71 -3.81
C ARG A 257 0.36 20.57 -5.05
N GLU A 258 -0.87 21.03 -5.29
CA GLU A 258 -1.18 21.94 -6.41
C GLU A 258 -0.51 23.31 -6.23
N PHE A 259 -0.53 23.86 -5.02
CA PHE A 259 0.21 25.10 -4.71
C PHE A 259 1.72 24.94 -4.91
N ALA A 260 2.28 23.79 -4.51
CA ALA A 260 3.70 23.51 -4.72
C ALA A 260 4.05 23.37 -6.21
N LYS A 261 3.22 22.65 -6.97
CA LYS A 261 3.38 22.49 -8.42
C LYS A 261 3.37 23.84 -9.16
N ASN A 262 2.55 24.78 -8.70
CA ASN A 262 2.48 26.13 -9.26
C ASN A 262 3.57 27.07 -8.71
N ASN A 263 4.58 26.56 -7.99
CA ASN A 263 5.67 27.32 -7.36
C ASN A 263 5.20 28.39 -6.35
N LEU A 264 3.96 28.28 -5.85
CA LEU A 264 3.40 29.21 -4.87
C LEU A 264 3.90 28.91 -3.46
N ILE A 265 4.18 27.64 -3.17
CA ILE A 265 4.78 27.19 -1.91
C ILE A 265 5.89 26.17 -2.16
N LYS A 266 6.78 26.00 -1.20
CA LYS A 266 7.61 24.80 -1.05
C LYS A 266 6.97 23.89 -0.01
N TYR A 267 6.60 22.69 -0.44
CA TYR A 267 5.99 21.68 0.41
C TYR A 267 6.59 20.31 0.09
N ILE A 268 6.89 19.54 1.12
CA ILE A 268 7.31 18.14 1.00
C ILE A 268 6.13 17.27 1.47
N PRO A 269 5.64 16.32 0.66
CA PRO A 269 4.50 15.50 1.03
C PRO A 269 4.61 14.85 2.42
N GLY A 270 3.58 15.03 3.23
CA GLY A 270 3.49 14.52 4.60
C GLY A 270 4.34 15.27 5.63
N GLU A 271 4.87 16.45 5.32
CA GLU A 271 5.45 17.33 6.35
C GLU A 271 4.36 18.23 6.95
N ASN A 272 4.60 18.71 8.18
CA ASN A 272 3.67 19.61 8.89
C ASN A 272 3.86 21.09 8.54
N LYS A 273 4.79 21.42 7.65
CA LYS A 273 5.16 22.80 7.32
C LYS A 273 5.31 22.97 5.81
N PHE A 274 5.00 24.16 5.35
CA PHE A 274 5.29 24.65 4.00
C PHE A 274 5.81 26.08 4.08
N GLU A 275 6.57 26.48 3.07
CA GLU A 275 7.09 27.86 2.95
C GLU A 275 6.42 28.54 1.77
N ILE A 276 5.92 29.76 1.96
CA ILE A 276 5.33 30.54 0.87
C ILE A 276 6.46 31.16 0.06
N THR A 277 6.47 30.90 -1.25
CA THR A 277 7.50 31.40 -2.17
C THR A 277 6.94 32.29 -3.27
N GLY A 278 5.66 32.12 -3.62
CA GLY A 278 5.00 32.91 -4.65
C GLY A 278 4.02 33.94 -4.10
N ASN A 279 3.44 34.72 -5.02
CA ASN A 279 2.39 35.69 -4.71
C ASN A 279 1.04 34.98 -4.65
N LEU A 280 0.44 34.97 -3.46
CA LEU A 280 -0.87 34.37 -3.22
C LEU A 280 -1.97 35.43 -3.20
N ASN A 281 -3.11 35.13 -3.80
CA ASN A 281 -4.32 35.93 -3.65
C ASN A 281 -5.01 35.67 -2.27
N ASP A 282 -5.99 36.50 -1.92
CA ASP A 282 -6.64 36.41 -0.60
C ASP A 282 -7.41 35.10 -0.38
N LYS A 283 -7.91 34.45 -1.44
CA LYS A 283 -8.59 33.16 -1.34
C LYS A 283 -7.59 32.04 -1.06
N GLU A 284 -6.46 32.04 -1.76
CA GLU A 284 -5.39 31.06 -1.60
C GLU A 284 -4.77 31.13 -0.22
N LYS A 285 -4.53 32.35 0.29
CA LYS A 285 -4.07 32.56 1.68
C LYS A 285 -5.04 31.97 2.70
N LYS A 286 -6.35 32.25 2.55
CA LYS A 286 -7.38 31.68 3.44
C LYS A 286 -7.39 30.15 3.43
N ILE A 287 -7.19 29.53 2.27
CA ILE A 287 -7.13 28.07 2.15
C ILE A 287 -5.88 27.53 2.87
N LEU A 288 -4.71 28.13 2.64
CA LEU A 288 -3.47 27.72 3.29
C LEU A 288 -3.49 27.93 4.80
N ASP A 289 -4.05 29.05 5.28
CA ASP A 289 -4.24 29.33 6.70
C ASP A 289 -5.18 28.31 7.35
N TYR A 290 -6.29 27.99 6.68
CA TYR A 290 -7.21 26.96 7.12
C TYR A 290 -6.53 25.59 7.22
N ILE A 291 -5.80 25.17 6.19
CA ILE A 291 -5.06 23.89 6.19
C ILE A 291 -4.03 23.86 7.33
N LYS A 292 -3.30 24.96 7.51
CA LYS A 292 -2.29 25.05 8.57
C LYS A 292 -2.91 24.87 9.95
N ILE A 293 -3.93 25.66 10.27
CA ILE A 293 -4.54 25.70 11.62
C ILE A 293 -5.37 24.46 11.92
N GLU A 294 -6.24 24.04 10.98
CA GLU A 294 -7.22 22.99 11.25
C GLU A 294 -6.65 21.58 11.00
N ILE A 295 -5.54 21.45 10.27
CA ILE A 295 -5.02 20.15 9.83
C ILE A 295 -3.57 19.96 10.26
N LEU A 296 -2.64 20.77 9.76
CA LEU A 296 -1.20 20.55 10.00
C LEU A 296 -0.83 20.73 11.48
N ASP A 297 -1.31 21.79 12.12
CA ASP A 297 -1.00 22.09 13.53
C ASP A 297 -1.69 21.11 14.50
N LYS A 298 -2.87 20.57 14.13
CA LYS A 298 -3.63 19.63 14.96
C LYS A 298 -3.17 18.18 14.82
N TYR A 299 -2.91 17.72 13.59
CA TYR A 299 -2.65 16.32 13.28
C TYR A 299 -1.19 16.03 12.94
N GLY A 300 -0.34 17.07 12.83
CA GLY A 300 1.08 16.92 12.50
C GLY A 300 1.35 16.60 11.02
N GLY A 301 0.35 16.72 10.16
CA GLY A 301 0.42 16.41 8.73
C GLY A 301 -0.97 16.21 8.14
N THR A 302 -1.03 15.96 6.83
CA THR A 302 -2.28 15.67 6.12
C THR A 302 -2.71 14.21 6.23
N GLY A 303 -1.84 13.32 6.72
CA GLY A 303 -2.07 11.88 6.88
C GLY A 303 -1.98 11.04 5.60
N ILE A 304 -1.98 11.63 4.40
CA ILE A 304 -1.96 10.88 3.13
C ILE A 304 -0.64 10.12 2.95
N GLN A 305 0.49 10.80 3.13
CA GLN A 305 1.81 10.17 3.04
C GLN A 305 1.99 9.10 4.12
N ASP A 306 1.41 9.31 5.32
CA ASP A 306 1.46 8.35 6.42
C ASP A 306 0.66 7.09 6.12
N VAL A 307 -0.51 7.21 5.48
CA VAL A 307 -1.27 6.05 5.00
C VAL A 307 -0.41 5.23 4.02
N LEU A 308 0.20 5.86 3.02
CA LEU A 308 1.05 5.15 2.06
C LEU A 308 2.26 4.49 2.71
N ASN A 309 2.97 5.22 3.58
CA ASN A 309 4.14 4.72 4.27
C ASN A 309 3.79 3.54 5.17
N LYS A 310 2.73 3.65 5.97
CA LYS A 310 2.29 2.57 6.86
C LYS A 310 1.72 1.38 6.10
N ALA A 311 1.05 1.59 4.97
CA ALA A 311 0.62 0.50 4.10
C ALA A 311 1.81 -0.36 3.64
N VAL A 312 2.92 0.28 3.28
CA VAL A 312 4.10 -0.43 2.77
C VAL A 312 4.99 -0.98 3.87
N PHE A 313 5.34 -0.16 4.86
CA PHE A 313 6.36 -0.50 5.85
C PHE A 313 5.80 -1.19 7.11
N ASP A 314 4.58 -0.86 7.53
CA ASP A 314 3.99 -1.42 8.76
C ASP A 314 3.08 -2.61 8.43
N LEU A 315 2.18 -2.42 7.46
CA LEU A 315 1.16 -3.41 7.11
C LEU A 315 1.75 -4.53 6.24
N LEU A 316 2.36 -4.18 5.12
CA LEU A 316 2.99 -5.13 4.20
C LEU A 316 4.41 -5.55 4.64
N LYS A 317 5.00 -4.85 5.62
CA LYS A 317 6.34 -5.11 6.16
C LYS A 317 7.42 -5.14 5.08
N TYR A 318 7.39 -4.19 4.15
CA TYR A 318 8.46 -4.05 3.18
C TYR A 318 9.65 -3.29 3.78
N ILE A 319 10.82 -3.48 3.20
CA ILE A 319 12.06 -2.80 3.52
C ILE A 319 12.64 -2.18 2.24
N ALA A 320 13.25 -1.01 2.38
CA ALA A 320 13.89 -0.31 1.26
C ALA A 320 15.37 -0.67 1.20
N ILE A 321 15.84 -1.23 0.09
CA ILE A 321 17.22 -1.67 -0.14
C ILE A 321 17.80 -0.89 -1.30
N PHE A 322 19.01 -0.38 -1.12
CA PHE A 322 19.73 0.39 -2.13
C PHE A 322 20.86 -0.45 -2.73
N PRO A 323 20.95 -0.60 -4.06
CA PRO A 323 22.15 -1.08 -4.68
C PRO A 323 23.24 0.00 -4.59
N GLY A 324 24.46 -0.40 -4.29
CA GLY A 324 25.60 0.50 -4.29
C GLY A 324 26.90 -0.26 -4.18
N GLY A 325 27.97 0.24 -4.80
CA GLY A 325 29.31 -0.33 -4.67
C GLY A 325 30.10 0.34 -3.54
N LEU A 326 30.98 -0.42 -2.90
CA LEU A 326 31.81 0.04 -1.78
C LEU A 326 32.69 1.25 -2.14
N ASN A 327 33.15 1.30 -3.39
CA ASN A 327 33.95 2.40 -3.92
C ASN A 327 33.19 3.32 -4.87
N ASN A 328 32.01 2.91 -5.35
CA ASN A 328 31.24 3.68 -6.31
C ASN A 328 29.73 3.54 -6.09
N LEU A 329 29.10 4.65 -5.69
CA LEU A 329 27.64 4.78 -5.56
C LEU A 329 27.00 5.38 -6.81
N VAL A 330 27.79 5.57 -7.87
CA VAL A 330 27.41 6.23 -9.11
C VAL A 330 27.23 5.19 -10.20
N ASP A 331 26.12 5.26 -10.94
CA ASP A 331 25.96 4.41 -12.11
C ASP A 331 26.75 4.92 -13.33
N SER A 332 26.67 4.17 -14.44
CA SER A 332 27.33 4.52 -15.70
C SER A 332 26.85 5.84 -16.31
N GLN A 333 25.74 6.41 -15.85
CA GLN A 333 25.18 7.68 -16.31
C GLN A 333 25.48 8.83 -15.34
N GLY A 334 26.31 8.62 -14.32
CA GLY A 334 26.67 9.67 -13.35
C GLY A 334 25.65 9.89 -12.24
N ARG A 335 24.61 9.04 -12.12
CA ARG A 335 23.58 9.18 -11.08
C ARG A 335 24.02 8.54 -9.78
N ILE A 336 23.88 9.26 -8.67
CA ILE A 336 24.23 8.80 -7.32
C ILE A 336 23.01 8.11 -6.69
N LEU A 337 23.17 6.84 -6.27
CA LEU A 337 22.09 6.02 -5.69
C LEU A 337 20.83 6.04 -6.59
N PRO A 338 20.96 5.61 -7.85
CA PRO A 338 19.88 5.76 -8.84
C PRO A 338 18.63 4.97 -8.44
N ASP A 339 18.82 3.80 -7.84
CA ASP A 339 17.76 2.83 -7.61
C ASP A 339 17.52 2.61 -6.11
N CYS A 340 16.29 2.21 -5.78
CA CYS A 340 15.88 1.80 -4.45
C CYS A 340 14.76 0.78 -4.61
N PHE A 341 14.93 -0.40 -4.04
CA PHE A 341 14.00 -1.52 -4.19
C PHE A 341 13.24 -1.74 -2.89
N LEU A 342 11.93 -1.90 -3.01
CA LEU A 342 11.09 -2.38 -1.92
C LEU A 342 11.05 -3.91 -1.97
N MET A 343 11.46 -4.55 -0.88
CA MET A 343 11.48 -6.00 -0.71
C MET A 343 10.72 -6.40 0.55
N LYS A 344 10.20 -7.63 0.64
CA LYS A 344 9.54 -8.10 1.87
C LYS A 344 10.55 -8.24 3.00
N ASP A 345 10.13 -7.97 4.24
CA ASP A 345 10.96 -8.24 5.41
C ASP A 345 11.37 -9.72 5.46
N GLY A 346 12.60 -9.95 5.92
CA GLY A 346 13.24 -11.26 5.90
C GLY A 346 13.90 -11.64 4.56
N SER A 347 13.79 -10.82 3.51
CA SER A 347 14.54 -11.04 2.26
C SER A 347 16.04 -11.09 2.51
N THR A 348 16.73 -11.95 1.77
CA THR A 348 18.16 -12.20 1.89
C THR A 348 18.98 -11.45 0.84
N ALA A 349 20.30 -11.43 1.00
CA ALA A 349 21.21 -10.90 -0.01
C ALA A 349 21.07 -11.61 -1.37
N LEU A 350 20.76 -12.92 -1.36
CA LEU A 350 20.51 -13.68 -2.58
C LEU A 350 19.19 -13.27 -3.24
N ASP A 351 18.12 -13.10 -2.47
CA ASP A 351 16.83 -12.60 -3.00
C ASP A 351 17.00 -11.23 -3.66
N PHE A 352 17.84 -10.37 -3.08
CA PHE A 352 18.15 -9.07 -3.66
C PHE A 352 18.95 -9.19 -4.95
N ALA A 353 19.89 -10.13 -5.04
CA ALA A 353 20.60 -10.40 -6.29
C ALA A 353 19.64 -10.81 -7.43
N TYR A 354 18.72 -11.75 -7.17
CA TYR A 354 17.67 -12.12 -8.14
C TYR A 354 16.73 -10.95 -8.47
N LYS A 355 16.46 -10.08 -7.49
CA LYS A 355 15.64 -8.88 -7.72
C LYS A 355 16.31 -7.88 -8.66
N LEU A 356 17.64 -7.77 -8.61
CA LEU A 356 18.42 -6.94 -9.53
C LEU A 356 18.49 -7.56 -10.92
N HIS A 357 18.89 -8.83 -11.01
CA HIS A 357 18.94 -9.58 -12.26
C HIS A 357 19.09 -11.08 -11.98
N THR A 358 18.47 -11.94 -12.80
CA THR A 358 18.53 -13.41 -12.62
C THR A 358 19.98 -13.92 -12.61
N ASP A 359 20.80 -13.49 -13.58
CA ASP A 359 22.22 -13.88 -13.66
C ASP A 359 23.03 -13.54 -12.40
N LEU A 360 22.74 -12.42 -11.74
CA LEU A 360 23.43 -12.04 -10.49
C LEU A 360 23.08 -12.98 -9.34
N GLY A 361 21.84 -13.50 -9.33
CA GLY A 361 21.40 -14.50 -8.38
C GLY A 361 22.03 -15.87 -8.65
N ASP A 362 22.03 -16.30 -9.91
CA ASP A 362 22.57 -17.61 -10.32
C ASP A 362 24.08 -17.70 -10.08
N SER A 363 24.84 -16.63 -10.36
CA SER A 363 26.27 -16.59 -10.13
C SER A 363 26.68 -15.88 -8.83
N PHE A 364 25.79 -15.81 -7.84
CA PHE A 364 26.08 -15.15 -6.56
C PHE A 364 27.31 -15.76 -5.86
N ILE A 365 28.30 -14.92 -5.52
CA ILE A 365 29.46 -15.33 -4.71
C ILE A 365 29.30 -14.82 -3.27
N ARG A 366 29.10 -13.51 -3.13
CA ARG A 366 28.97 -12.83 -1.83
C ARG A 366 28.30 -11.48 -2.03
N ALA A 367 27.88 -10.87 -0.93
CA ALA A 367 27.45 -9.48 -0.92
C ALA A 367 28.29 -8.67 0.07
N ILE A 368 28.26 -7.34 -0.07
CA ILE A 368 28.94 -6.42 0.82
C ILE A 368 27.93 -5.40 1.33
N ASP A 369 27.79 -5.30 2.65
CA ASP A 369 27.11 -4.18 3.29
C ASP A 369 28.03 -2.96 3.22
N VAL A 370 27.70 -2.02 2.34
CA VAL A 370 28.54 -0.85 2.05
C VAL A 370 28.59 0.12 3.24
N LYS A 371 27.52 0.19 4.05
CA LYS A 371 27.49 1.07 5.22
C LYS A 371 28.41 0.54 6.32
N LYS A 372 28.40 -0.77 6.55
CA LYS A 372 29.23 -1.41 7.58
C LYS A 372 30.61 -1.83 7.07
N LYS A 373 30.82 -1.83 5.76
CA LYS A 373 32.01 -2.38 5.07
C LYS A 373 32.28 -3.85 5.43
N LEU A 374 31.21 -4.63 5.57
CA LEU A 374 31.29 -6.05 5.95
C LEU A 374 30.86 -6.93 4.78
N THR A 375 31.61 -8.01 4.57
CA THR A 375 31.20 -9.08 3.64
C THR A 375 30.12 -9.92 4.31
N VAL A 376 29.02 -10.16 3.59
CA VAL A 376 27.89 -10.96 4.05
C VAL A 376 27.62 -12.11 3.07
N GLY A 377 27.13 -13.23 3.61
CA GLY A 377 26.78 -14.41 2.83
C GLY A 377 25.39 -14.33 2.22
N LYS A 378 25.03 -15.35 1.43
CA LYS A 378 23.74 -15.47 0.74
C LYS A 378 22.53 -15.37 1.67
N GLU A 379 22.57 -16.01 2.84
CA GLU A 379 21.47 -16.06 3.83
C GLU A 379 21.37 -14.82 4.72
N HIS A 380 22.20 -13.79 4.47
CA HIS A 380 22.17 -12.58 5.28
C HIS A 380 20.84 -11.86 5.07
N LYS A 381 20.06 -11.74 6.15
CA LYS A 381 18.80 -11.00 6.15
C LYS A 381 19.06 -9.51 6.04
N LEU A 382 18.49 -8.91 5.02
CA LEU A 382 18.60 -7.48 4.76
C LEU A 382 17.73 -6.68 5.72
N LYS A 383 18.15 -5.46 6.01
CA LYS A 383 17.42 -4.51 6.85
C LYS A 383 17.05 -3.26 6.07
N HIS A 384 16.03 -2.57 6.57
CA HIS A 384 15.58 -1.30 6.00
C HIS A 384 16.74 -0.29 5.92
N ARG A 385 16.94 0.30 4.73
CA ARG A 385 18.02 1.23 4.36
C ARG A 385 19.42 0.62 4.32
N ASP A 386 19.54 -0.69 4.14
CA ASP A 386 20.82 -1.29 3.79
C ASP A 386 21.24 -0.90 2.37
N VAL A 387 22.57 -0.77 2.18
CA VAL A 387 23.20 -0.51 0.90
C VAL A 387 24.06 -1.70 0.57
N ILE A 388 23.71 -2.43 -0.48
CA ILE A 388 24.27 -3.74 -0.77
C ILE A 388 24.94 -3.75 -2.13
N GLU A 389 26.20 -4.19 -2.15
CA GLU A 389 26.92 -4.55 -3.36
C GLU A 389 26.82 -6.06 -3.56
N ILE A 390 26.34 -6.50 -4.72
CA ILE A 390 26.34 -7.92 -5.10
C ILE A 390 27.63 -8.21 -5.86
N VAL A 391 28.37 -9.23 -5.43
CA VAL A 391 29.55 -9.75 -6.12
C VAL A 391 29.17 -11.10 -6.71
N SER A 392 29.14 -11.18 -8.04
CA SER A 392 28.80 -12.37 -8.79
C SER A 392 29.98 -12.89 -9.62
N GLY A 393 29.98 -14.18 -9.92
CA GLY A 393 30.90 -14.81 -10.85
C GLY A 393 30.56 -14.41 -12.28
N LYS A 394 31.60 -14.06 -13.05
CA LYS A 394 31.44 -13.77 -14.48
C LYS A 394 30.98 -15.00 -15.25
#